data_AF-A0A9P7IIC0-F1
#
_entry.id   AF-A0A9P7IIC0-F1
#
_cell.length_a   1.000
_cell.length_b   1.000
_cell.length_c   1.000
_cell.angle_alpha   90.00
_cell.angle_beta   90.00
_cell.angle_gamma   90.00
#
_symmetry.space_group_name_H-M   'P 1'
#
loop_
_entity.id
_entity.type
_entity.pdbx_description
1 polymer ?
#
loop_
_entity_poly.entity_id
_entity_poly.type
_entity_poly.pdbx_seq_one_letter_code
_entity_poly.pdbx_strand_id
1 'polypeptide(L)'
;MTQTAQPFSVPVIFTELDHEPKNTETNYGPPERRTIAKGWVKEEGWMAFTVDTVWEKDIHIPLRDAVELLADVFRPLTSDDKPVPAIMPWSHYGKTGTSFQQLDMFPWRVGVPRS
;
A
#
# COMPACT_ATOMS: atom_id res chain seq x y z
N MET A 1 -2.96 46.75 22.09
CA MET A 1 -3.85 46.53 20.93
C MET A 1 -4.38 45.12 21.04
N THR A 2 -5.68 44.96 21.26
CA THR A 2 -6.30 43.65 21.53
C THR A 2 -6.88 43.12 20.22
N GLN A 3 -6.28 42.09 19.64
CA GLN A 3 -6.79 41.46 18.41
C GLN A 3 -7.91 40.49 18.80
N THR A 4 -9.15 40.87 18.49
CA THR A 4 -10.33 40.02 18.66
C THR A 4 -10.23 38.84 17.70
N ALA A 5 -10.20 37.61 18.23
CA ALA A 5 -10.20 36.40 17.41
C ALA A 5 -11.46 36.38 16.52
N GLN A 6 -11.24 36.36 15.20
CA GLN A 6 -12.32 36.21 14.23
C GLN A 6 -12.85 34.78 14.29
N PRO A 7 -14.18 34.56 14.32
CA PRO A 7 -14.73 33.23 14.25
C PRO A 7 -14.38 32.61 12.89
N PHE A 8 -13.50 31.62 12.92
CA PHE A 8 -13.20 30.76 11.78
C PHE A 8 -14.36 29.77 11.59
N SER A 9 -14.95 29.74 10.40
CA SER A 9 -15.96 28.77 10.02
C SER A 9 -15.55 28.16 8.69
N VAL A 10 -15.33 26.84 8.69
CA VAL A 10 -15.16 26.08 7.44
C VAL A 10 -16.55 25.59 7.03
N PRO A 11 -17.02 25.90 5.81
CA PRO A 11 -18.26 25.33 5.32
C PRO A 11 -18.13 23.80 5.30
N VAL A 12 -19.02 23.12 6.03
CA VAL A 12 -19.14 21.66 5.98
C VAL A 12 -19.95 21.32 4.74
N ILE A 13 -19.29 20.74 3.74
CA ILE A 13 -19.96 20.24 2.55
C ILE A 13 -20.46 18.84 2.88
N PHE A 14 -21.78 18.67 2.92
CA PHE A 14 -22.41 17.36 2.93
C PHE A 14 -22.51 16.86 1.49
N THR A 15 -21.95 15.69 1.23
CA THR A 15 -22.13 14.96 -0.03
C THR A 15 -22.98 13.74 0.29
N GLU A 16 -24.03 13.50 -0.51
CA GLU A 16 -24.81 12.28 -0.43
C GLU A 16 -23.89 11.07 -0.53
N LEU A 17 -24.05 10.11 0.39
CA LEU A 17 -23.22 8.91 0.40
C LEU A 17 -23.57 8.08 -0.84
N ASP A 18 -22.54 7.60 -1.53
CA ASP A 18 -22.75 6.62 -2.58
C ASP A 18 -23.26 5.31 -1.95
N HIS A 19 -24.51 4.96 -2.27
CA HIS A 19 -25.18 3.77 -1.75
C HIS A 19 -24.89 2.51 -2.59
N GLU A 20 -24.20 2.64 -3.72
CA GLU A 20 -23.85 1.49 -4.54
C GLU A 20 -22.62 0.77 -3.96
N PRO A 21 -22.72 -0.53 -3.62
CA PRO A 21 -21.56 -1.29 -3.16
C PRO A 21 -20.56 -1.45 -4.32
N LYS A 22 -19.40 -0.83 -4.19
CA LYS A 22 -18.31 -0.95 -5.17
C LYS A 22 -17.35 -2.06 -4.73
N ASN A 23 -17.29 -3.15 -5.49
CA ASN A 23 -16.19 -4.09 -5.35
C ASN A 23 -14.96 -3.53 -6.07
N THR A 24 -14.14 -2.83 -5.32
CA THR A 24 -12.96 -2.12 -5.81
C THR A 24 -11.66 -2.90 -5.60
N GLU A 25 -11.76 -4.10 -5.05
CA GLU A 25 -10.64 -4.99 -4.81
C GLU A 25 -10.52 -6.02 -5.94
N THR A 26 -9.29 -6.29 -6.36
CA THR A 26 -9.01 -7.41 -7.25
C THR A 26 -9.13 -8.73 -6.49
N ASN A 27 -9.66 -9.77 -7.14
CA ASN A 27 -9.65 -11.12 -6.58
C ASN A 27 -8.23 -11.58 -6.24
N TYR A 28 -8.08 -12.20 -5.07
CA TYR A 28 -6.82 -12.79 -4.63
C TYR A 28 -6.48 -14.02 -5.47
N GLY A 29 -5.20 -14.17 -5.82
CA GLY A 29 -4.68 -15.31 -6.58
C GLY A 29 -4.03 -16.36 -5.69
N PRO A 30 -3.56 -17.49 -6.26
CA PRO A 30 -2.75 -18.45 -5.51
C PRO A 30 -1.41 -17.80 -5.08
N PRO A 31 -0.79 -18.28 -3.99
CA PRO A 31 0.53 -17.82 -3.58
C PRO A 31 1.56 -17.97 -4.71
N GLU A 32 2.39 -16.96 -4.91
CA GLU A 32 3.40 -16.92 -5.97
C GLU A 32 4.75 -16.51 -5.38
N ARG A 33 5.84 -17.12 -5.85
CA ARG A 33 7.21 -16.69 -5.54
C ARG A 33 7.96 -16.40 -6.83
N ARG A 34 8.56 -15.22 -6.92
CA ARG A 34 9.41 -14.83 -8.06
C ARG A 34 10.63 -14.04 -7.60
N THR A 35 11.66 -14.04 -8.44
CA THR A 35 12.84 -13.17 -8.26
C THR A 35 12.71 -11.96 -9.18
N ILE A 36 12.81 -10.78 -8.60
CA ILE A 36 12.88 -9.49 -9.28
C ILE A 36 14.35 -9.10 -9.37
N ALA A 37 14.83 -8.86 -10.59
CA ALA A 37 16.22 -8.46 -10.82
C ALA A 37 16.48 -7.03 -10.31
N LYS A 38 17.70 -6.78 -9.84
CA LYS A 38 18.20 -5.43 -9.58
C LYS A 38 17.99 -4.53 -10.80
N GLY A 39 17.52 -3.31 -10.57
CA GLY A 39 17.23 -2.32 -11.60
C GLY A 39 15.84 -2.44 -12.22
N TRP A 40 15.06 -3.47 -11.89
CA TRP A 40 13.67 -3.57 -12.33
C TRP A 40 12.81 -2.45 -11.71
N VAL A 41 11.93 -1.89 -12.53
CA VAL A 41 10.99 -0.83 -12.17
C VAL A 41 9.58 -1.32 -12.51
N LYS A 42 8.63 -1.18 -11.57
CA LYS A 42 7.23 -1.59 -11.78
C LYS A 42 6.54 -0.75 -12.85
N GLU A 43 6.63 0.57 -12.71
CA GLU A 43 5.97 1.58 -13.53
C GLU A 43 6.84 2.83 -13.64
N GLU A 44 6.68 3.62 -14.69
CA GLU A 44 7.41 4.87 -14.87
C GLU A 44 7.20 5.83 -13.69
N GLY A 45 8.28 6.42 -13.17
CA GLY A 45 8.25 7.29 -11.98
C GLY A 45 8.19 6.53 -10.64
N TRP A 46 8.55 5.24 -10.65
CA TRP A 46 8.78 4.45 -9.44
C TRP A 46 10.27 4.14 -9.27
N MET A 47 10.67 3.96 -8.01
CA MET A 47 12.04 3.62 -7.66
C MET A 47 12.37 2.18 -8.08
N ALA A 48 13.52 2.01 -8.74
CA ALA A 48 14.04 0.70 -9.10
C ALA A 48 14.48 -0.10 -7.86
N PHE A 49 14.34 -1.42 -7.90
CA PHE A 49 14.93 -2.28 -6.87
C PHE A 49 16.47 -2.19 -6.92
N THR A 50 17.11 -1.99 -5.76
CA THR A 50 18.56 -1.78 -5.66
C THR A 50 19.37 -3.08 -5.56
N VAL A 51 18.69 -4.22 -5.35
CA VAL A 51 19.26 -5.57 -5.23
C VAL A 51 18.30 -6.59 -5.84
N ASP A 52 18.81 -7.77 -6.16
CA ASP A 52 17.95 -8.90 -6.53
C ASP A 52 17.05 -9.25 -5.34
N THR A 53 15.75 -9.26 -5.59
CA THR A 53 14.72 -9.29 -4.56
C THR A 53 13.78 -10.47 -4.80
N VAL A 54 13.55 -11.27 -3.76
CA VAL A 54 12.47 -12.26 -3.75
C VAL A 54 11.16 -11.51 -3.46
N TRP A 55 10.16 -11.76 -4.29
CA TRP A 55 8.78 -11.36 -4.06
C TRP A 55 7.92 -12.60 -3.86
N GLU A 56 7.42 -12.77 -2.64
CA GLU A 56 6.44 -13.78 -2.25
C GLU A 56 5.07 -13.08 -2.15
N LYS A 57 4.19 -13.34 -3.11
CA LYS A 57 2.87 -12.71 -3.25
C LYS A 57 1.79 -13.62 -2.68
N ASP A 58 0.79 -13.02 -2.04
CA ASP A 58 -0.38 -13.73 -1.48
C ASP A 58 0.01 -14.80 -0.45
N ILE A 59 0.98 -14.52 0.43
CA ILE A 59 1.30 -15.42 1.54
C ILE A 59 0.18 -15.41 2.59
N HIS A 60 -0.20 -16.58 3.08
CA HIS A 60 -1.23 -16.74 4.10
C HIS A 60 -0.64 -16.59 5.50
N ILE A 61 -1.19 -15.68 6.28
CA ILE A 61 -0.82 -15.43 7.67
C ILE A 61 -2.03 -15.78 8.54
N PRO A 62 -2.05 -16.98 9.16
CA PRO A 62 -3.15 -17.38 10.04
C PRO A 62 -3.11 -16.58 11.34
N LEU A 63 -4.26 -16.02 11.70
CA LEU A 63 -4.48 -15.35 12.98
C LEU A 63 -4.96 -16.34 14.05
N ARG A 64 -5.04 -15.84 15.29
CA ARG A 64 -5.43 -16.64 16.47
C ARG A 64 -6.85 -17.20 16.38
N ASP A 65 -7.73 -16.54 15.64
CA ASP A 65 -9.12 -16.90 15.39
C ASP A 65 -9.31 -17.66 14.06
N ALA A 66 -8.21 -18.16 13.48
CA ALA A 66 -8.16 -18.86 12.20
C ALA A 66 -8.55 -18.02 10.96
N VAL A 67 -8.73 -16.70 11.11
CA VAL A 67 -8.80 -15.80 9.95
C VAL A 67 -7.43 -15.74 9.28
N GLU A 68 -7.40 -15.75 7.95
CA GLU A 68 -6.17 -15.62 7.18
C GLU A 68 -6.03 -14.20 6.64
N LEU A 69 -4.91 -13.55 6.97
CA LEU A 69 -4.48 -12.34 6.27
C LEU A 69 -3.58 -12.72 5.11
N LEU A 70 -3.68 -11.96 4.02
CA LEU A 70 -2.77 -12.07 2.89
C LEU A 70 -1.72 -10.98 2.95
N ALA A 71 -0.47 -11.35 2.72
CA ALA A 71 0.64 -10.39 2.63
C ALA A 71 1.49 -10.64 1.39
N ASP A 72 2.19 -9.59 0.98
CA ASP A 72 3.27 -9.69 0.01
C ASP A 72 4.58 -9.39 0.73
N VAL A 73 5.58 -10.24 0.55
CA VAL A 73 6.90 -10.11 1.17
C VAL A 73 7.94 -9.80 0.09
N PHE A 74 8.65 -8.69 0.28
CA PHE A 74 9.79 -8.30 -0.52
C PHE A 74 11.05 -8.38 0.35
N ARG A 75 12.02 -9.19 -0.06
CA ARG A 75 13.27 -9.39 0.69
C ARG A 75 14.45 -9.61 -0.25
N PRO A 76 15.66 -9.15 0.08
CA PRO A 76 16.85 -9.49 -0.70
C PRO A 76 16.98 -11.00 -0.90
N LEU A 77 17.45 -11.43 -2.07
CA LEU A 77 17.65 -12.85 -2.39
C LEU A 77 18.55 -13.55 -1.36
N THR A 78 19.49 -12.81 -0.74
CA THR A 78 20.41 -13.32 0.28
C THR A 78 19.80 -13.50 1.67
N SER A 79 18.53 -13.14 1.88
CA SER A 79 17.95 -13.04 3.23
C SER A 79 17.74 -14.38 3.93
N ASP A 80 17.75 -15.49 3.17
CA ASP A 80 17.67 -16.84 3.75
C ASP A 80 18.93 -17.15 4.60
N ASP A 81 20.10 -16.63 4.20
CA ASP A 81 21.37 -16.80 4.93
C ASP A 81 21.78 -15.58 5.77
N LYS A 82 21.32 -14.39 5.36
CA LYS A 82 21.65 -13.11 5.99
C LYS A 82 20.38 -12.35 6.33
N PRO A 83 19.76 -12.64 7.49
CA PRO A 83 18.52 -11.99 7.89
C PRO A 83 18.65 -10.47 7.94
N VAL A 84 17.59 -9.79 7.50
CA VAL A 84 17.47 -8.33 7.56
C VAL A 84 16.28 -7.93 8.42
N PRO A 85 16.28 -6.73 9.03
CA PRO A 85 15.10 -6.22 9.74
C PRO A 85 13.88 -6.17 8.83
N ALA A 86 12.72 -6.58 9.35
CA ALA A 86 11.45 -6.50 8.62
C ALA A 86 10.76 -5.16 8.87
N ILE A 87 10.17 -4.59 7.82
CA ILE A 87 9.26 -3.44 7.89
C ILE A 87 7.88 -3.95 7.46
N MET A 88 6.87 -3.73 8.31
CA MET A 88 5.52 -4.24 8.07
C MET A 88 4.50 -3.10 8.04
N PRO A 89 4.14 -2.59 6.85
CA PRO A 89 2.93 -1.81 6.67
C PRO A 89 1.71 -2.74 6.62
N TRP A 90 0.64 -2.35 7.31
CA TRP A 90 -0.66 -3.04 7.23
C TRP A 90 -1.79 -2.01 7.13
N SER A 91 -2.71 -2.23 6.20
CA SER A 91 -3.91 -1.43 6.01
C SER A 91 -4.95 -2.22 5.21
N HIS A 92 -6.16 -1.68 5.10
CA HIS A 92 -7.23 -2.25 4.28
C HIS A 92 -7.20 -1.69 2.82
N TYR A 93 -6.14 -0.98 2.43
CA TYR A 93 -6.07 -0.25 1.15
C TYR A 93 -5.48 -1.07 -0.02
N GLY A 94 -5.53 -2.40 0.07
CA GLY A 94 -5.03 -3.31 -0.96
C GLY A 94 -3.50 -3.34 -1.08
N LYS A 95 -2.91 -4.51 -0.81
CA LYS A 95 -1.47 -4.74 -0.99
C LYS A 95 -1.08 -4.68 -2.47
N THR A 96 0.11 -4.17 -2.78
CA THR A 96 0.68 -4.13 -4.15
C THR A 96 -0.23 -3.51 -5.23
N GLY A 97 -1.16 -2.64 -4.81
CA GLY A 97 -2.08 -1.95 -5.71
C GLY A 97 -3.33 -2.77 -6.09
N THR A 98 -3.74 -3.73 -5.26
CA THR A 98 -4.96 -4.54 -5.48
C THR A 98 -6.27 -3.81 -5.14
N SER A 99 -6.21 -2.57 -4.63
CA SER A 99 -7.38 -1.75 -4.34
C SER A 99 -7.30 -0.41 -5.06
N PHE A 100 -8.46 0.23 -5.20
CA PHE A 100 -8.58 1.59 -5.72
C PHE A 100 -7.82 2.62 -4.88
N GLN A 101 -7.64 2.40 -3.56
CA GLN A 101 -7.05 3.37 -2.61
C GLN A 101 -5.55 3.59 -2.78
N GLN A 102 -5.16 4.20 -3.90
CA GLN A 102 -3.81 4.60 -4.23
C GLN A 102 -3.56 6.09 -4.01
N LEU A 103 -2.29 6.48 -3.87
CA LEU A 103 -1.89 7.87 -3.64
C LEU A 103 -2.41 8.81 -4.74
N ASP A 104 -2.46 8.34 -5.99
CA ASP A 104 -2.95 9.12 -7.13
C ASP A 104 -4.43 9.50 -7.06
N MET A 105 -5.23 8.85 -6.19
CA MET A 105 -6.62 9.26 -5.98
C MET A 105 -6.78 10.45 -5.04
N PHE A 106 -5.77 10.76 -4.24
CA PHE A 106 -5.86 11.84 -3.26
C PHE A 106 -5.28 13.13 -3.83
N PRO A 107 -5.87 14.31 -3.51
CA PRO A 107 -5.31 15.59 -3.91
C PRO A 107 -3.82 15.69 -3.58
N TRP A 108 -3.03 16.13 -4.56
CA TRP A 108 -1.58 16.31 -4.45
C TRP A 108 -0.80 15.06 -4.03
N ARG A 109 -1.36 13.84 -4.23
CA ARG A 109 -0.76 12.57 -3.78
C ARG A 109 -0.38 12.58 -2.30
N VAL A 110 -1.16 13.29 -1.47
CA VAL A 110 -0.86 13.55 -0.05
C VAL A 110 0.57 14.06 0.21
N GLY A 111 1.14 14.81 -0.74
CA GLY A 111 2.49 15.35 -0.66
C GLY A 111 3.61 14.37 -1.01
N VAL A 112 3.28 13.16 -1.48
CA VAL A 112 4.27 12.14 -1.86
C VAL A 112 4.59 12.26 -3.36
N PRO A 113 5.81 12.68 -3.73
CA PRO A 113 6.21 12.80 -5.13
C PRO A 113 6.34 11.42 -5.80
N ARG A 114 6.40 11.41 -7.13
CA ARG A 114 6.92 10.26 -7.88
C ARG A 114 8.44 10.19 -7.70
N SER A 115 8.98 8.98 -7.70
CA SER A 115 10.39 8.68 -7.43
C SER A 115 11.19 8.41 -8.69
#